data_AF-A0A2E2RIV0-F1
#
_entry.id   AF-A0A2E2RIV0-F1
#
_cell.length_a   1.000
_cell.length_b   1.000
_cell.length_c   1.000
_cell.angle_alpha   90.00
_cell.angle_beta   90.00
_cell.angle_gamma   90.00
#
_symmetry.space_group_name_H-M   'P 1'
#
loop_
_entity.id
_entity.type
_entity.pdbx_description
1 polymer ?
#
loop_
_entity_poly.entity_id
_entity_poly.type
_entity_poly.pdbx_seq_one_letter_code
_entity_poly.pdbx_strand_id
1 'polypeptide(L)'
;MARSVLEDLQARLSATRQELESEFEAELAEQRERFRYTLHRGKVRFEHDIRELQRRYRVGLLKYIVGAPLGFVLSAPLIYGLIVPLVFLDAAVTLYQHVCFRIYGIPLVRRRDHIIVDRQHLAYLNGIEKLNCVYCGYANGMIAYVREIAGRTEQYWCPIKHARRSADPHDHFEAFIDYGDAETYRANLKQIRSDLNR
;
A
#
# COMPACT_ATOMS: atom_id res chain seq x y z
N MET A 1 5.99 33.33 -19.06
CA MET A 1 6.95 32.22 -19.06
C MET A 1 6.22 31.00 -19.62
N ALA A 2 6.73 30.40 -20.69
CA ALA A 2 6.08 29.27 -21.33
C ALA A 2 6.19 28.05 -20.41
N ARG A 3 5.04 27.42 -20.08
CA ARG A 3 5.01 26.11 -19.43
C ARG A 3 5.85 25.14 -20.25
N SER A 4 6.74 24.40 -19.60
CA SER A 4 7.55 23.41 -20.31
C SER A 4 6.64 22.29 -20.82
N VAL A 5 6.97 21.69 -21.97
CA VAL A 5 6.24 20.53 -22.51
C VAL A 5 6.16 19.40 -21.47
N LEU A 6 7.15 19.30 -20.58
CA LEU A 6 7.18 18.35 -19.48
C LEU A 6 6.09 18.62 -18.43
N GLU A 7 5.88 19.89 -18.05
CA GLU A 7 4.84 20.30 -17.09
C GLU A 7 3.44 20.01 -17.64
N ASP A 8 3.22 20.26 -18.93
CA ASP A 8 1.94 19.93 -19.58
C ASP A 8 1.70 18.42 -19.65
N LEU A 9 2.74 17.61 -19.88
CA LEU A 9 2.65 16.16 -19.86
C LEU A 9 2.39 15.60 -18.46
N GLN A 10 3.02 16.17 -17.42
CA GLN A 10 2.77 15.80 -16.02
C GLN A 10 1.36 16.18 -15.57
N ALA A 11 0.88 17.37 -15.94
CA ALA A 11 -0.47 17.81 -15.66
C ALA A 11 -1.52 16.91 -16.34
N ARG A 12 -1.26 16.48 -17.58
CA ARG A 12 -2.14 15.54 -18.28
C ARG A 12 -2.11 14.15 -17.64
N LEU A 13 -0.94 13.64 -17.26
CA LEU A 13 -0.82 12.33 -16.63
C LEU A 13 -1.56 12.26 -15.29
N SER A 14 -1.39 13.28 -14.44
CA SER A 14 -2.06 13.36 -13.14
C SER A 14 -3.58 13.50 -13.30
N ALA A 15 -4.04 14.32 -14.25
CA ALA A 15 -5.47 14.45 -14.56
C ALA A 15 -6.08 13.13 -15.05
N THR A 16 -5.44 12.45 -16.01
CA THR A 16 -5.91 11.14 -16.50
C THR A 16 -5.90 10.08 -15.39
N ARG A 17 -4.92 10.12 -14.49
CA ARG A 17 -4.87 9.21 -13.35
C ARG A 17 -6.06 9.44 -12.39
N GLN A 18 -6.35 10.70 -12.05
CA GLN A 18 -7.48 11.04 -11.19
C GLN A 18 -8.83 10.64 -11.82
N GLU A 19 -8.97 10.87 -13.13
CA GLU A 19 -10.16 10.46 -13.88
C GLU A 19 -10.36 8.94 -13.81
N LEU A 20 -9.31 8.17 -14.14
CA LEU A 20 -9.35 6.70 -14.05
C LEU A 20 -9.56 6.18 -12.63
N GLU A 21 -8.96 6.81 -11.61
CA GLU A 21 -9.19 6.45 -10.21
C GLU A 21 -10.65 6.69 -9.83
N SER A 22 -11.28 7.78 -10.29
CA SER A 22 -12.70 8.07 -10.01
C SER A 22 -13.65 7.10 -10.70
N GLU A 23 -13.36 6.70 -11.94
CA GLU A 23 -14.10 5.67 -12.66
C GLU A 23 -13.97 4.31 -11.95
N PHE A 24 -12.75 3.99 -11.50
CA PHE A 24 -12.49 2.76 -10.76
C PHE A 24 -13.21 2.74 -9.41
N GLU A 25 -13.28 3.86 -8.69
CA GLU A 25 -14.05 3.99 -7.45
C GLU A 25 -15.56 3.83 -7.68
N ALA A 26 -16.09 4.39 -8.77
CA ALA A 26 -17.50 4.25 -9.14
C ALA A 26 -17.85 2.80 -9.47
N GLU A 27 -17.02 2.12 -10.25
CA GLU A 27 -17.19 0.71 -10.59
C GLU A 27 -17.07 -0.18 -9.33
N LEU A 28 -16.14 0.12 -8.44
CA LEU A 28 -16.03 -0.55 -7.14
C LEU A 28 -17.26 -0.33 -6.27
N ALA A 29 -17.89 0.84 -6.32
CA ALA A 29 -19.14 1.13 -5.62
C ALA A 29 -20.31 0.31 -6.18
N GLU A 30 -20.42 0.20 -7.50
CA GLU A 30 -21.42 -0.65 -8.15
C GLU A 30 -21.21 -2.14 -7.82
N GLN A 31 -19.96 -2.59 -7.82
CA GLN A 31 -19.63 -3.95 -7.38
C GLN A 31 -19.93 -4.18 -5.88
N ARG A 32 -19.74 -3.18 -5.01
CA ARG A 32 -20.10 -3.24 -3.59
C ARG A 32 -21.60 -3.48 -3.40
N GLU A 33 -22.43 -2.78 -4.17
CA GLU A 33 -23.88 -2.97 -4.18
C GLU A 33 -24.26 -4.34 -4.75
N ARG A 34 -23.63 -4.76 -5.85
CA ARG A 34 -23.87 -6.07 -6.48
C ARG A 34 -23.57 -7.25 -5.56
N PHE A 35 -22.55 -7.15 -4.71
CA PHE A 35 -22.19 -8.17 -3.72
C PHE A 35 -22.75 -7.91 -2.31
N ARG A 36 -23.61 -6.88 -2.16
CA ARG A 36 -24.30 -6.45 -0.92
C ARG A 36 -23.44 -6.56 0.35
N TYR A 37 -22.28 -5.92 0.33
CA TYR A 37 -21.45 -5.80 1.51
C TYR A 37 -21.33 -4.34 1.95
N THR A 38 -21.51 -4.11 3.24
CA THR A 38 -21.40 -2.75 3.82
C THR A 38 -20.04 -2.58 4.49
N LEU A 39 -19.35 -1.50 4.17
CA LEU A 39 -18.11 -1.10 4.83
C LEU A 39 -18.47 -0.21 6.04
N HIS A 40 -18.49 -0.80 7.24
CA HIS A 40 -18.64 -0.02 8.47
C HIS A 40 -17.28 0.15 9.15
N ARG A 41 -16.73 1.37 9.13
CA ARG A 41 -15.47 1.74 9.81
C ARG A 41 -14.29 0.82 9.45
N GLY A 42 -14.11 0.51 8.16
CA GLY A 42 -13.05 -0.37 7.67
C GLY A 42 -13.27 -1.86 7.92
N LYS A 43 -14.46 -2.28 8.37
CA LYS A 43 -14.85 -3.69 8.51
C LYS A 43 -15.98 -4.02 7.54
N VAL A 44 -15.75 -5.04 6.70
CA VAL A 44 -16.73 -5.53 5.74
C VAL A 44 -17.81 -6.37 6.47
N ARG A 45 -19.07 -5.95 6.38
CA ARG A 45 -20.24 -6.66 6.92
C ARG A 45 -21.14 -7.10 5.77
N PHE A 46 -21.10 -8.40 5.48
CA PHE A 46 -22.00 -9.05 4.52
C PHE A 46 -23.39 -9.28 5.15
N GLU A 47 -24.45 -9.14 4.35
CA GLU A 47 -25.81 -9.57 4.72
C GLU A 47 -25.84 -11.06 5.12
N HIS A 48 -26.80 -11.41 5.98
CA HIS A 48 -26.91 -12.75 6.59
C HIS A 48 -27.01 -13.86 5.53
N ASP A 49 -27.75 -13.60 4.45
CA ASP A 49 -28.04 -14.57 3.40
C ASP A 49 -26.80 -14.88 2.52
N ILE A 50 -25.93 -13.88 2.30
CA ILE A 50 -24.67 -14.06 1.55
C ILE A 50 -23.64 -14.83 2.38
N ARG A 51 -23.63 -14.65 3.70
CA ARG A 51 -22.74 -15.42 4.60
C ARG A 51 -23.06 -16.91 4.57
N GLU A 52 -24.34 -17.28 4.46
CA GLU A 52 -24.75 -18.67 4.34
C GLU A 52 -24.39 -19.27 2.97
N LEU A 53 -24.57 -18.52 1.88
CA LEU A 53 -24.13 -18.93 0.55
C LEU A 53 -22.61 -19.15 0.51
N GLN A 54 -21.84 -18.22 1.06
CA GLN A 54 -20.38 -18.33 1.18
C GLN A 54 -19.95 -19.55 1.99
N ARG A 55 -20.65 -19.86 3.10
CA ARG A 55 -20.37 -21.08 3.89
C ARG A 55 -20.63 -22.35 3.10
N ARG A 56 -21.57 -22.38 2.16
CA ARG A 56 -21.83 -23.55 1.30
C ARG A 56 -20.71 -23.81 0.30
N TYR A 57 -19.97 -22.79 -0.13
CA TYR A 57 -18.79 -22.94 -0.99
C TYR A 57 -17.49 -23.26 -0.25
N ARG A 58 -17.54 -23.37 1.09
CA ARG A 58 -16.36 -23.69 1.89
C ARG A 58 -15.91 -25.13 1.61
N VAL A 59 -14.74 -25.27 1.01
CA VAL A 59 -14.08 -26.57 0.82
C VAL A 59 -13.65 -27.10 2.20
N GLY A 60 -13.71 -28.40 2.51
CA GLY A 60 -13.19 -28.91 3.79
C GLY A 60 -11.66 -28.81 3.88
N LEU A 61 -11.09 -28.53 5.06
CA LEU A 61 -9.63 -28.44 5.28
C LEU A 61 -8.87 -29.67 4.75
N LEU A 62 -9.42 -30.87 4.98
CA LEU A 62 -8.85 -32.13 4.52
C LEU A 62 -8.86 -32.27 2.99
N LYS A 63 -9.95 -31.84 2.33
CA LYS A 63 -10.07 -31.85 0.86
C LYS A 63 -9.12 -30.84 0.21
N TYR A 64 -8.86 -29.74 0.90
CA TYR A 64 -7.89 -28.72 0.48
C TYR A 64 -6.44 -29.22 0.55
N ILE A 65 -6.06 -29.90 1.64
CA ILE A 65 -4.69 -30.42 1.80
C ILE A 65 -4.45 -31.62 0.87
N VAL A 66 -5.42 -32.53 0.73
CA VAL A 66 -5.28 -33.71 -0.15
C VAL A 66 -5.35 -33.34 -1.64
N GLY A 67 -6.04 -32.26 -1.99
CA GLY A 67 -6.10 -31.74 -3.36
C GLY A 67 -4.98 -30.76 -3.72
N ALA A 68 -4.15 -30.33 -2.76
CA ALA A 68 -3.06 -29.40 -3.01
C ALA A 68 -1.87 -30.14 -3.66
N PRO A 69 -1.28 -29.60 -4.76
CA PRO A 69 -0.11 -30.22 -5.36
C PRO A 69 1.03 -30.22 -4.34
N LEU A 70 1.78 -31.33 -4.23
CA LEU A 70 2.83 -31.52 -3.23
C LEU A 70 3.84 -30.35 -3.17
N GLY A 71 4.11 -29.71 -4.32
CA GLY A 71 4.97 -28.54 -4.43
C GLY A 71 4.50 -27.31 -3.62
N PHE A 72 3.20 -27.15 -3.39
CA PHE A 72 2.66 -26.04 -2.57
C PHE A 72 2.89 -26.27 -1.08
N VAL A 73 2.83 -27.52 -0.64
CA VAL A 73 3.13 -27.89 0.76
C VAL A 73 4.63 -27.77 1.03
N LEU A 74 5.46 -28.17 0.06
CA LEU A 74 6.92 -28.06 0.15
C LEU A 74 7.43 -26.63 0.07
N SER A 75 6.73 -25.71 -0.61
CA SER A 75 7.11 -24.30 -0.68
C SER A 75 6.62 -23.48 0.52
N ALA A 76 5.65 -24.01 1.29
CA ALA A 76 5.11 -23.32 2.46
C ALA A 76 6.19 -22.89 3.48
N PRO A 77 7.17 -23.74 3.88
CA PRO A 77 8.24 -23.32 4.80
C PRO A 77 9.06 -22.12 4.29
N LEU A 78 9.26 -22.01 2.98
CA LEU A 78 10.00 -20.89 2.39
C LEU A 78 9.17 -19.59 2.44
N ILE A 79 7.88 -19.67 2.13
CA ILE A 79 6.96 -18.52 2.19
C ILE A 79 6.82 -18.04 3.63
N TYR A 80 6.57 -18.96 4.57
CA TYR A 80 6.41 -18.63 5.98
C TYR A 80 7.75 -18.22 6.63
N GLY A 81 8.89 -18.68 6.10
CA GLY A 81 10.21 -18.22 6.51
C GLY A 81 10.43 -16.72 6.33
N LEU A 82 9.80 -16.11 5.31
CA LEU A 82 9.85 -14.66 5.08
C LEU A 82 9.13 -13.84 6.16
N ILE A 83 8.31 -14.46 7.02
CA ILE A 83 7.71 -13.75 8.16
C ILE A 83 8.80 -13.13 9.04
N VAL A 84 9.88 -13.87 9.30
CA VAL A 84 10.96 -13.41 10.18
C VAL A 84 11.61 -12.10 9.67
N PRO A 85 12.14 -12.03 8.43
CA PRO A 85 12.70 -10.78 7.92
C PRO A 85 11.65 -9.66 7.78
N LEU A 86 10.39 -9.97 7.44
CA LEU A 86 9.34 -8.96 7.35
C LEU A 86 9.02 -8.33 8.71
N VAL A 87 8.91 -9.14 9.77
CA VAL A 87 8.68 -8.63 11.13
C VAL A 87 9.88 -7.86 11.65
N PHE A 88 11.10 -8.32 11.37
CA PHE A 88 12.31 -7.60 11.72
C PHE A 88 12.36 -6.23 11.02
N LEU A 89 12.07 -6.18 9.71
CA LEU A 89 12.01 -4.94 8.96
C LEU A 89 10.93 -3.99 9.51
N ASP A 90 9.73 -4.51 9.80
CA ASP A 90 8.63 -3.71 10.39
C ASP A 90 9.06 -3.07 11.72
N ALA A 91 9.68 -3.85 12.61
CA ALA A 91 10.17 -3.37 13.89
C ALA A 91 11.29 -2.33 13.73
N ALA A 92 12.26 -2.61 12.85
CA ALA A 92 13.39 -1.71 12.59
C ALA A 92 12.91 -0.38 11.99
N VAL A 93 12.02 -0.41 11.00
CA VAL A 93 11.48 0.78 10.35
C VAL A 93 10.55 1.57 11.29
N THR A 94 9.76 0.88 12.11
CA THR A 94 8.94 1.51 13.15
C THR A 94 9.82 2.24 14.16
N LEU A 95 10.90 1.61 14.63
CA LEU A 95 11.85 2.25 15.54
C LEU A 95 12.53 3.46 14.86
N TYR A 96 12.98 3.27 13.62
CA TYR A 96 13.60 4.32 12.80
C TYR A 96 12.70 5.56 12.70
N GLN A 97 11.45 5.43 12.25
CA GLN A 97 10.56 6.59 12.15
C GLN A 97 10.29 7.19 13.54
N HIS A 98 10.14 6.36 14.59
CA HIS A 98 9.83 6.89 15.91
C HIS A 98 10.97 7.73 16.50
N VAL A 99 12.22 7.38 16.21
CA VAL A 99 13.41 8.10 16.67
C VAL A 99 13.71 9.26 15.71
N CYS A 100 13.99 8.96 14.44
CA CYS A 100 14.46 9.94 13.47
C CYS A 100 13.40 10.99 13.13
N PHE A 101 12.14 10.62 12.92
CA PHE A 101 11.13 11.61 12.52
C PHE A 101 10.81 12.58 13.65
N ARG A 102 10.89 12.12 14.91
CA ARG A 102 10.76 13.01 16.07
C ARG A 102 11.93 13.99 16.19
N ILE A 103 13.16 13.54 15.90
CA ILE A 103 14.35 14.40 15.91
C ILE A 103 14.25 15.45 14.80
N TYR A 104 13.78 15.06 13.61
CA TYR A 104 13.72 15.93 12.43
C TYR A 104 12.42 16.75 12.31
N GLY A 105 11.43 16.50 13.17
CA GLY A 105 10.12 17.15 13.09
C GLY A 105 9.33 16.75 11.83
N ILE A 106 9.45 15.50 11.40
CA ILE A 106 8.66 14.90 10.31
C ILE A 106 7.42 14.22 10.93
N PRO A 107 6.22 14.30 10.34
CA PRO A 107 5.07 13.61 10.92
C PRO A 107 5.18 12.10 10.76
N LEU A 108 4.76 11.39 11.81
CA LEU A 108 4.78 9.93 11.84
C LEU A 108 3.78 9.33 10.84
N VAL A 109 4.17 8.22 10.24
CA VAL A 109 3.30 7.47 9.33
C VAL A 109 2.36 6.59 10.15
N ARG A 110 1.08 6.66 9.84
CA ARG A 110 0.04 5.89 10.55
C ARG A 110 -0.08 4.50 9.93
N ARG A 111 0.38 3.50 10.68
CA ARG A 111 0.35 2.09 10.26
C ARG A 111 -1.05 1.59 9.82
N ARG A 112 -2.11 2.08 10.47
CA ARG A 112 -3.50 1.65 10.21
C ARG A 112 -4.01 2.04 8.81
N ASP A 113 -3.39 3.03 8.18
CA ASP A 113 -3.81 3.54 6.87
C ASP A 113 -3.22 2.66 5.74
N HIS A 114 -2.20 1.84 6.04
CA HIS A 114 -1.54 0.96 5.07
C HIS A 114 -1.82 -0.53 5.30
N ILE A 115 -1.86 -0.99 6.55
CA ILE A 115 -2.07 -2.41 6.87
C ILE A 115 -3.56 -2.68 7.06
N ILE A 116 -4.23 -3.07 5.97
CA ILE A 116 -5.65 -3.42 5.95
C ILE A 116 -5.79 -4.94 5.87
N VAL A 117 -6.37 -5.55 6.91
CA VAL A 117 -6.59 -7.00 6.99
C VAL A 117 -8.07 -7.28 7.28
N ASP A 118 -8.88 -7.22 6.23
CA ASP A 118 -10.34 -7.39 6.25
C ASP A 118 -10.81 -8.75 5.69
N ARG A 119 -10.02 -9.34 4.79
CA ARG A 119 -10.32 -10.60 4.07
C ARG A 119 -10.51 -11.82 4.97
N GLN A 120 -10.02 -11.78 6.21
CA GLN A 120 -10.28 -12.82 7.22
C GLN A 120 -11.76 -13.00 7.57
N HIS A 121 -12.60 -11.98 7.33
CA HIS A 121 -14.04 -12.00 7.60
C HIS A 121 -14.88 -12.70 6.53
N LEU A 122 -14.28 -13.05 5.39
CA LEU A 122 -14.95 -13.81 4.32
C LEU A 122 -15.24 -15.24 4.83
N ALA A 123 -16.49 -15.68 4.72
CA ALA A 123 -16.97 -16.91 5.36
C ALA A 123 -16.71 -18.18 4.53
N TYR A 124 -16.36 -18.02 3.25
CA TYR A 124 -16.06 -19.12 2.32
C TYR A 124 -14.62 -19.63 2.38
N LEU A 125 -13.68 -18.85 2.94
CA LEU A 125 -12.28 -19.27 3.02
C LEU A 125 -12.04 -20.25 4.17
N ASN A 126 -11.17 -21.22 3.91
CA ASN A 126 -10.64 -22.14 4.91
C ASN A 126 -9.63 -21.49 5.85
N GLY A 127 -9.34 -22.16 6.96
CA GLY A 127 -8.38 -21.66 7.96
C GLY A 127 -7.01 -21.36 7.36
N ILE A 128 -6.48 -22.25 6.50
CA ILE A 128 -5.19 -22.07 5.81
C ILE A 128 -5.26 -20.89 4.82
N GLU A 129 -6.35 -20.78 4.06
CA GLU A 129 -6.50 -19.69 3.10
C GLU A 129 -6.65 -18.34 3.81
N LYS A 130 -7.31 -18.30 4.97
CA LYS A 130 -7.37 -17.11 5.81
C LYS A 130 -5.99 -16.71 6.33
N LEU A 131 -5.17 -17.67 6.77
CA LEU A 131 -3.80 -17.41 7.20
C LEU A 131 -2.97 -16.84 6.04
N ASN A 132 -3.07 -17.42 4.85
CA ASN A 132 -2.41 -16.90 3.64
C ASN A 132 -2.88 -15.48 3.30
N CYS A 133 -4.19 -15.21 3.37
CA CYS A 133 -4.72 -13.86 3.14
C CYS A 133 -4.22 -12.84 4.17
N VAL A 134 -4.14 -13.22 5.44
CA VAL A 134 -3.59 -12.36 6.50
C VAL A 134 -2.10 -12.11 6.24
N TYR A 135 -1.34 -13.14 5.89
CA TYR A 135 0.08 -13.02 5.55
C TYR A 135 0.31 -12.05 4.38
N CYS A 136 -0.38 -12.26 3.25
CA CYS A 136 -0.22 -11.41 2.07
C CYS A 136 -0.74 -9.99 2.30
N GLY A 137 -1.86 -9.83 3.03
CA GLY A 137 -2.40 -8.50 3.37
C GLY A 137 -1.44 -7.73 4.28
N TYR A 138 -0.86 -8.40 5.27
CA TYR A 138 0.15 -7.83 6.14
C TYR A 138 1.43 -7.46 5.39
N ALA A 139 1.98 -8.38 4.60
CA ALA A 139 3.24 -8.16 3.90
C ALA A 139 3.13 -6.97 2.92
N ASN A 140 2.09 -6.94 2.09
CA ASN A 140 1.90 -5.83 1.14
C ASN A 140 1.64 -4.50 1.86
N GLY A 141 0.79 -4.50 2.89
CA GLY A 141 0.53 -3.29 3.67
C GLY A 141 1.77 -2.77 4.41
N MET A 142 2.61 -3.68 4.93
CA MET A 142 3.87 -3.33 5.59
C MET A 142 4.87 -2.74 4.59
N ILE A 143 5.00 -3.30 3.39
CA ILE A 143 5.86 -2.73 2.34
C ILE A 143 5.37 -1.34 1.91
N ALA A 144 4.06 -1.14 1.77
CA ALA A 144 3.50 0.19 1.48
C ALA A 144 3.82 1.20 2.60
N TYR A 145 3.71 0.77 3.86
CA TYR A 145 4.08 1.58 5.02
C TYR A 145 5.57 1.92 5.05
N VAL A 146 6.46 0.95 4.77
CA VAL A 146 7.91 1.19 4.67
C VAL A 146 8.22 2.14 3.53
N ARG A 147 7.57 1.99 2.38
CA ARG A 147 7.73 2.86 1.20
C ARG A 147 7.32 4.30 1.51
N GLU A 148 6.23 4.52 2.24
CA GLU A 148 5.81 5.86 2.67
C GLU A 148 6.83 6.50 3.63
N ILE A 149 7.37 5.73 4.59
CA ILE A 149 8.44 6.22 5.47
C ILE A 149 9.69 6.59 4.67
N ALA A 150 10.08 5.76 3.70
CA ALA A 150 11.20 6.03 2.81
C ALA A 150 10.95 7.30 1.98
N GLY A 151 9.75 7.47 1.41
CA GLY A 151 9.37 8.64 0.63
C GLY A 151 9.43 9.95 1.43
N ARG A 152 8.94 9.98 2.68
CA ARG A 152 9.10 11.15 3.57
C ARG A 152 10.55 11.43 3.92
N THR A 153 11.34 10.37 4.11
CA THR A 153 12.78 10.48 4.37
C THR A 153 13.50 11.09 3.17
N GLU A 154 13.16 10.61 1.97
CA GLU A 154 13.71 11.10 0.71
C GLU A 154 13.32 12.57 0.49
N GLN A 155 12.05 12.94 0.73
CA GLN A 155 11.61 14.33 0.66
C GLN A 155 12.38 15.24 1.63
N TYR A 156 12.68 14.76 2.83
CA TYR A 156 13.43 15.55 3.81
C TYR A 156 14.90 15.72 3.45
N TRP A 157 15.58 14.64 3.04
CA TRP A 157 17.04 14.67 2.82
C TRP A 157 17.43 15.07 1.40
N CYS A 158 16.76 14.51 0.38
CA CYS A 158 17.15 14.61 -1.01
C CYS A 158 15.92 14.56 -1.95
N PRO A 159 15.07 15.61 -1.98
CA PRO A 159 13.92 15.69 -2.88
C PRO A 159 14.35 16.00 -4.31
N ILE A 160 15.11 15.11 -4.93
CA ILE A 160 15.63 15.23 -6.30
C ILE A 160 15.13 14.04 -7.11
N LYS A 161 14.49 14.31 -8.26
CA LYS A 161 14.03 13.26 -9.16
C LYS A 161 15.20 12.45 -9.69
N HIS A 162 14.98 11.16 -9.89
CA HIS A 162 15.95 10.31 -10.57
C HIS A 162 16.08 10.67 -12.06
N ALA A 163 17.30 10.58 -12.58
CA ALA A 163 17.57 10.75 -14.01
C ALA A 163 16.87 9.68 -14.89
N ARG A 164 16.56 8.52 -14.30
CA ARG A 164 15.78 7.46 -14.94
C ARG A 164 14.40 7.40 -14.32
N ARG A 165 13.39 7.14 -15.16
CA ARG A 165 12.02 6.93 -14.70
C ARG A 165 11.93 5.66 -13.86
N SER A 166 11.41 5.79 -12.63
CA SER A 166 10.99 4.64 -11.84
C SER A 166 9.69 4.07 -12.42
N ALA A 167 9.51 2.75 -12.36
CA ALA A 167 8.30 2.08 -12.85
C ALA A 167 7.06 2.52 -12.05
N ASP A 168 7.22 2.76 -10.75
CA ASP A 168 6.18 3.23 -9.86
C ASP A 168 6.83 4.19 -8.84
N PRO A 169 6.79 5.52 -9.08
CA PRO A 169 7.24 6.53 -8.10
C PRO A 169 6.23 6.67 -6.95
N HIS A 170 6.71 7.01 -5.75
CA HIS A 170 5.81 7.26 -4.62
C HIS A 170 5.17 8.65 -4.73
N ASP A 171 4.10 8.90 -4.00
CA ASP A 171 3.27 10.09 -4.14
C ASP A 171 4.05 11.42 -3.97
N HIS A 172 5.05 11.45 -3.07
CA HIS A 172 5.89 12.64 -2.88
C HIS A 172 6.83 12.98 -4.05
N PHE A 173 7.06 12.06 -4.99
CA PHE A 173 8.09 12.19 -6.03
C PHE A 173 7.75 13.27 -7.07
N GLU A 174 6.47 13.57 -7.30
CA GLU A 174 6.07 14.62 -8.24
C GLU A 174 6.52 16.02 -7.78
N ALA A 175 6.52 16.25 -6.47
CA ALA A 175 6.95 17.50 -5.84
C ALA A 175 8.49 17.66 -5.76
N PHE A 176 9.27 16.67 -6.20
CA PHE A 176 10.72 16.74 -6.15
C PHE A 176 11.29 17.66 -7.23
N ILE A 177 12.47 18.20 -6.95
CA ILE A 177 13.22 19.05 -7.87
C ILE A 177 13.78 18.19 -9.00
N ASP A 178 13.81 18.74 -10.21
CA ASP A 178 14.32 18.03 -11.38
C ASP A 178 15.82 17.71 -11.26
N TYR A 179 16.21 16.61 -11.90
CA TYR A 179 17.58 16.13 -11.84
C TYR A 179 18.56 17.14 -12.45
N GLY A 180 19.54 17.58 -11.66
CA GLY A 180 20.60 18.50 -12.08
C GLY A 180 20.31 19.99 -11.83
N ASP A 181 19.12 20.35 -11.35
CA ASP A 181 18.77 21.74 -11.04
C ASP A 181 19.21 22.14 -9.62
N ALA A 182 20.49 22.51 -9.50
CA ALA A 182 21.09 22.92 -8.23
C ALA A 182 20.54 24.23 -7.66
N GLU A 183 20.08 25.14 -8.53
CA GLU A 183 19.58 26.45 -8.13
C GLU A 183 18.20 26.32 -7.46
N THR A 184 17.27 25.64 -8.14
CA THR A 184 15.94 25.34 -7.60
C THR A 184 16.05 24.47 -6.35
N TYR A 185 17.02 23.55 -6.30
CA TYR A 185 17.28 22.76 -5.09
C TYR A 185 17.63 23.64 -3.90
N ARG A 186 18.57 24.57 -4.05
CA ARG A 186 18.98 25.45 -2.94
C ARG A 186 17.88 26.42 -2.52
N ALA A 187 17.09 26.92 -3.48
CA ALA A 187 16.01 27.86 -3.21
C ALA A 187 14.82 27.21 -2.48
N ASN A 188 14.39 26.01 -2.92
CA ASN A 188 13.12 25.42 -2.50
C ASN A 188 13.24 24.32 -1.43
N LEU A 189 14.46 23.88 -1.07
CA LEU A 189 14.66 22.80 -0.09
C LEU A 189 13.95 23.03 1.25
N LYS A 190 13.94 24.28 1.76
CA LYS A 190 13.25 24.60 3.02
C LYS A 190 11.73 24.43 2.90
N GLN A 191 11.16 24.82 1.75
CA GLN A 191 9.73 24.72 1.49
C GLN A 191 9.30 23.26 1.37
N ILE A 192 10.01 22.46 0.57
CA ILE A 192 9.70 21.03 0.37
C ILE A 192 9.76 20.25 1.69
N ARG A 193 10.69 20.61 2.58
CA ARG A 193 10.76 20.07 3.95
C ARG A 193 9.58 20.49 4.81
N SER A 194 9.12 21.74 4.71
CA SER A 194 7.96 22.21 5.46
C SER A 194 6.65 21.61 4.98
N ASP A 195 6.55 21.26 3.69
CA ASP A 195 5.35 20.65 3.12
C ASP A 195 5.06 19.26 3.70
N LEU A 196 6.07 18.57 4.25
CA LEU A 196 5.86 17.34 5.02
C LEU A 196 4.96 17.54 6.24
N ASN A 197 4.92 18.73 6.83
CA ASN A 197 4.17 19.04 8.06
C ASN A 197 2.77 19.61 7.80
N ARG A 198 2.38 19.78 6.54
CA ARG A 198 1.10 20.36 6.14
C ARG A 198 0.04 19.28 6.00
#